data_AF-A0A6A6GLE5-F1
#
_entry.id   AF-A0A6A6GLE5-F1
#
_cell.length_a   1.000
_cell.length_b   1.000
_cell.length_c   1.000
_cell.angle_alpha   90.00
_cell.angle_beta   90.00
_cell.angle_gamma   90.00
#
_symmetry.space_group_name_H-M   'P 1'
#
loop_
_entity.id
_entity.type
_entity.pdbx_description
1 polymer ?
#
loop_
_entity_poly.entity_id
_entity_poly.type
_entity_poly.pdbx_seq_one_letter_code
_entity_poly.pdbx_strand_id
1 'polypeptide(L)'
;MSCVSRAIKPLHLQPGQPKRFPSARLRSNTNHKLLHARHLSTTSHLTAPITSPLFNAIVSGPPAFTTPVPDSAHALAHHSKSGKGFINPWPSWQEQSAPQILWALLLRRIRGEANSPDTTPPTVPVRTPSFLPSRKTEHLRTTWLGHACYYVEFPGGLRVLFDPVFTDRCSPLSWLGPKRYTPVPCRIKDIPFIDAVVISHNHYDHMSHPTIMEIQKLHPNAHFFVPLGNKQWFDSYGVSKATELDWWQSVKLTLAEAKGEGQGRGSGSSSVVEAGRDVGKDIQVEIQCLPCQHMSARSGLDRARTLWASWSIATEGKKLWFGADTGYRSVPKLPAGEDDYADKYNFPHCPAFEEIGKHAGPFDVGLIPIGAYIPRFIMSPMHANPFDSVNIFAETRCKRALGMHWGTWVLTEEDVLEPPRLLKAALKKKGIPETGVFDVCEIGESRGFKNE
;
A
#
# COMPACT_ATOMS: atom_id res chain seq x y z
N MET A 1 -41.35 55.32 39.04
CA MET A 1 -41.53 53.91 38.63
C MET A 1 -42.51 53.90 37.47
N SER A 2 -42.03 53.41 36.33
CA SER A 2 -42.53 53.71 34.98
C SER A 2 -43.61 52.74 34.53
N CYS A 3 -44.69 53.31 34.02
CA CYS A 3 -45.68 52.68 33.16
C CYS A 3 -45.29 52.93 31.69
N VAL A 4 -45.90 52.19 30.76
CA VAL A 4 -46.42 52.61 29.44
C VAL A 4 -46.15 51.56 28.34
N SER A 5 -47.27 50.98 27.92
CA SER A 5 -47.52 50.26 26.66
C SER A 5 -47.58 51.23 25.47
N ARG A 6 -47.12 50.81 24.28
CA ARG A 6 -47.65 51.29 22.99
C ARG A 6 -47.59 50.21 21.92
N ALA A 7 -48.69 50.09 21.18
CA ALA A 7 -48.88 49.33 19.96
C ALA A 7 -49.15 50.28 18.77
N ILE A 8 -49.32 49.69 17.56
CA ILE A 8 -49.95 50.23 16.32
C ILE A 8 -48.92 50.92 15.36
N LYS A 9 -48.76 50.65 14.05
CA LYS A 9 -49.64 50.17 12.94
C LYS A 9 -48.82 49.58 11.74
N PRO A 10 -49.42 48.76 10.84
CA PRO A 10 -48.84 48.31 9.56
C PRO A 10 -49.38 49.09 8.33
N LEU A 11 -48.70 49.06 7.17
CA LEU A 11 -49.25 49.37 5.82
C LEU A 11 -48.25 48.88 4.74
N HIS A 12 -48.55 47.79 4.00
CA HIS A 12 -49.11 47.71 2.64
C HIS A 12 -48.13 47.83 1.45
N LEU A 13 -48.29 46.87 0.54
CA LEU A 13 -47.56 46.60 -0.71
C LEU A 13 -48.18 47.32 -1.92
N GLN A 14 -47.38 47.35 -3.01
CA GLN A 14 -47.69 47.49 -4.46
C GLN A 14 -47.45 48.86 -5.13
N PRO A 15 -47.37 48.98 -6.48
CA PRO A 15 -46.49 48.30 -7.46
C PRO A 15 -45.91 49.26 -8.56
N GLY A 16 -44.96 48.80 -9.39
CA GLY A 16 -44.87 49.16 -10.83
C GLY A 16 -43.88 50.22 -11.37
N GLN A 17 -42.83 49.75 -12.08
CA GLN A 17 -42.39 50.10 -13.47
C GLN A 17 -42.06 51.59 -13.86
N PRO A 18 -41.49 51.90 -15.05
CA PRO A 18 -40.13 51.63 -15.56
C PRO A 18 -39.48 52.86 -16.25
N LYS A 19 -38.16 53.13 -16.19
CA LYS A 19 -37.49 54.08 -17.13
C LYS A 19 -36.03 53.67 -17.36
N ARG A 20 -35.69 53.14 -18.55
CA ARG A 20 -35.32 53.79 -19.83
C ARG A 20 -33.84 54.18 -19.92
N PHE A 21 -33.21 53.59 -20.95
CA PHE A 21 -31.89 53.86 -21.51
C PHE A 21 -31.63 55.34 -21.83
N PRO A 22 -30.34 55.69 -22.01
CA PRO A 22 -29.94 56.34 -23.24
C PRO A 22 -28.79 55.62 -23.96
N SER A 23 -28.92 55.55 -25.29
CA SER A 23 -27.85 55.36 -26.28
C SER A 23 -27.11 56.71 -26.47
N ALA A 24 -25.95 56.91 -27.10
CA ALA A 24 -24.99 56.14 -27.88
C ALA A 24 -23.70 57.00 -27.96
N ARG A 25 -22.54 56.40 -28.28
CA ARG A 25 -21.67 56.85 -29.40
C ARG A 25 -20.43 55.96 -29.52
N LEU A 26 -20.27 55.39 -30.71
CA LEU A 26 -19.01 54.84 -31.21
C LEU A 26 -17.95 55.95 -31.32
N ARG A 27 -16.73 55.66 -30.87
CA ARG A 27 -15.49 56.08 -31.56
C ARG A 27 -14.44 54.99 -31.43
N SER A 28 -13.90 54.61 -32.58
CA SER A 28 -12.74 53.77 -32.81
C SER A 28 -11.47 54.39 -32.22
N ASN A 29 -10.58 53.56 -31.67
CA ASN A 29 -9.16 53.62 -32.04
C ASN A 29 -8.39 52.36 -31.61
N THR A 30 -7.94 51.64 -32.64
CA THR A 30 -6.59 51.07 -32.85
C THR A 30 -5.91 50.25 -31.75
N ASN A 31 -5.66 49.00 -32.14
CA ASN A 31 -4.39 48.27 -32.04
C ASN A 31 -3.78 48.05 -30.65
N HIS A 32 -4.05 46.87 -30.09
CA HIS A 32 -2.97 46.01 -29.57
C HIS A 32 -3.28 44.54 -29.90
N LYS A 33 -2.60 44.04 -30.93
CA LYS A 33 -2.47 42.60 -31.17
C LYS A 33 -1.66 42.01 -30.01
N LEU A 34 -2.32 41.35 -29.06
CA LEU A 34 -1.65 40.35 -28.24
C LEU A 34 -1.72 39.03 -29.02
N LEU A 35 -0.62 38.70 -29.69
CA LEU A 35 -0.38 37.38 -30.28
C LEU A 35 -0.41 36.34 -29.15
N HIS A 36 -1.50 35.58 -29.06
CA HIS A 36 -1.46 34.28 -28.41
C HIS A 36 -0.60 33.35 -29.26
N ALA A 37 0.70 33.32 -28.97
CA ALA A 37 1.55 32.21 -29.38
C ALA A 37 1.10 30.96 -28.62
N ARG A 38 0.24 30.15 -29.25
CA ARG A 38 0.05 28.76 -28.87
C ARG A 38 1.38 28.05 -29.12
N HIS A 39 2.22 27.92 -28.09
CA HIS A 39 3.23 26.87 -28.08
C HIS A 39 2.53 25.53 -27.84
N LEU A 40 1.99 24.97 -28.93
CA LEU A 40 1.82 23.53 -29.05
C LEU A 40 3.23 22.94 -29.16
N SER A 41 3.85 22.68 -28.01
CA SER A 41 4.98 21.76 -27.96
C SER A 41 4.42 20.35 -28.12
N THR A 42 4.15 19.95 -29.35
CA THR A 42 4.04 18.54 -29.72
C THR A 42 5.44 17.94 -29.70
N THR A 43 5.98 17.70 -28.51
CA THR A 43 7.02 16.69 -28.33
C THR A 43 6.33 15.34 -28.45
N SER A 44 6.27 14.82 -29.68
CA SER A 44 6.01 13.41 -29.91
C SER A 44 7.16 12.64 -29.27
N HIS A 45 6.96 12.17 -28.04
CA HIS A 45 7.80 11.10 -27.51
C HIS A 45 7.52 9.88 -28.38
N LEU A 46 8.37 9.66 -29.37
CA LEU A 46 8.54 8.37 -30.01
C LEU A 46 9.00 7.41 -28.91
N THR A 47 8.05 6.78 -28.22
CA THR A 47 8.32 5.64 -27.37
C THR A 47 8.78 4.53 -28.31
N ALA A 48 10.08 4.34 -28.41
CA ALA A 48 10.61 3.11 -28.99
C ALA A 48 9.90 1.93 -28.27
N PRO A 49 9.45 0.91 -29.00
CA PRO A 49 8.86 -0.26 -28.36
C PRO A 49 9.88 -0.80 -27.35
N ILE A 50 9.47 -0.92 -26.08
CA ILE A 50 10.29 -1.55 -25.04
C ILE A 50 10.34 -3.04 -25.38
N THR A 51 11.26 -3.45 -26.24
CA THR A 51 11.53 -4.86 -26.54
C THR A 51 12.47 -5.38 -25.46
N SER A 52 11.96 -5.52 -24.24
CA SER A 52 12.66 -6.28 -23.21
C SER A 52 12.24 -7.74 -23.29
N PRO A 53 13.16 -8.68 -23.09
CA PRO A 53 12.81 -10.09 -23.08
C PRO A 53 11.75 -10.39 -22.02
N LEU A 54 10.78 -11.21 -22.39
CA LEU A 54 9.79 -11.74 -21.48
C LEU A 54 10.49 -12.72 -20.53
N PHE A 55 10.16 -12.67 -19.25
CA PHE A 55 10.63 -13.64 -18.27
C PHE A 55 9.48 -14.54 -17.83
N ASN A 56 9.79 -15.79 -17.55
CA ASN A 56 8.90 -16.73 -16.91
C ASN A 56 9.30 -16.89 -15.44
N ALA A 57 8.35 -16.65 -14.55
CA ALA A 57 8.46 -16.92 -13.14
C ALA A 57 8.24 -18.42 -12.87
N ILE A 58 9.29 -19.11 -12.42
CA ILE A 58 9.27 -20.55 -12.13
C ILE A 58 9.52 -20.75 -10.64
N VAL A 59 8.50 -21.23 -9.94
CA VAL A 59 8.57 -21.55 -8.51
C VAL A 59 9.16 -22.94 -8.33
N SER A 60 10.23 -23.04 -7.55
CA SER A 60 10.99 -24.28 -7.32
C SER A 60 10.56 -24.95 -6.03
N GLY A 61 9.88 -26.11 -6.16
CA GLY A 61 9.48 -26.94 -5.04
C GLY A 61 8.34 -26.35 -4.19
N PRO A 62 7.84 -27.13 -3.21
CA PRO A 62 6.83 -26.64 -2.28
C PRO A 62 7.44 -25.64 -1.27
N PRO A 63 6.63 -24.74 -0.69
CA PRO A 63 7.04 -23.88 0.42
C PRO A 63 7.63 -24.70 1.59
N ALA A 64 8.74 -24.24 2.16
CA ALA A 64 9.43 -24.91 3.25
C ALA A 64 10.23 -23.93 4.11
N PHE A 65 10.65 -24.33 5.31
CA PHE A 65 11.62 -23.56 6.09
C PHE A 65 13.01 -23.71 5.47
N THR A 66 13.55 -22.64 4.86
CA THR A 66 14.88 -22.64 4.22
C THR A 66 15.98 -22.10 5.12
N THR A 67 15.62 -21.47 6.24
CA THR A 67 16.50 -20.89 7.25
C THR A 67 16.03 -21.28 8.65
N PRO A 68 16.88 -21.16 9.70
CA PRO A 68 16.44 -21.38 11.08
C PRO A 68 15.31 -20.43 11.47
N VAL A 69 14.17 -20.99 11.86
CA VAL A 69 12.96 -20.25 12.27
C VAL A 69 12.81 -20.26 13.79
N PRO A 70 11.99 -19.37 14.38
CA PRO A 70 11.65 -19.46 15.80
C PRO A 70 10.91 -20.77 16.15
N ASP A 71 11.03 -21.24 17.39
CA ASP A 71 10.32 -22.43 17.88
C ASP A 71 8.79 -22.31 17.72
N SER A 72 8.26 -21.08 17.84
CA SER A 72 6.86 -20.74 17.64
C SER A 72 6.36 -21.09 16.22
N ALA A 73 7.25 -21.06 15.22
CA ALA A 73 6.95 -21.44 13.84
C ALA A 73 6.69 -22.94 13.71
N HIS A 74 7.49 -23.78 14.36
CA HIS A 74 7.31 -25.23 14.35
C HIS A 74 6.03 -25.66 15.08
N ALA A 75 5.63 -24.92 16.10
CA ALA A 75 4.40 -25.18 16.85
C ALA A 75 3.11 -24.79 16.10
N LEU A 76 3.21 -24.07 14.97
CA LEU A 76 2.07 -23.53 14.23
C LEU A 76 1.09 -22.78 15.15
N ALA A 77 1.62 -21.98 16.09
CA ALA A 77 0.83 -21.37 17.15
C ALA A 77 -0.29 -20.43 16.65
N HIS A 78 -0.17 -19.93 15.43
CA HIS A 78 -1.14 -19.08 14.74
C HIS A 78 -2.27 -19.86 14.05
N HIS A 79 -2.21 -21.19 13.99
CA HIS A 79 -3.32 -22.01 13.49
C HIS A 79 -4.38 -22.17 14.58
N SER A 80 -5.63 -21.91 14.23
CA SER A 80 -6.73 -22.11 15.17
C SER A 80 -6.83 -23.59 15.56
N LYS A 81 -6.84 -23.88 16.87
CA LYS A 81 -7.01 -25.25 17.39
C LYS A 81 -8.33 -25.91 16.97
N SER A 82 -9.31 -25.11 16.52
CA SER A 82 -10.57 -25.62 15.96
C SER A 82 -10.41 -26.21 14.55
N GLY A 83 -9.25 -26.06 13.93
CA GLY A 83 -8.97 -26.41 12.53
C GLY A 83 -9.59 -25.42 11.52
N LYS A 84 -10.20 -24.33 12.00
CA LYS A 84 -10.86 -23.32 11.16
C LYS A 84 -10.13 -21.99 11.29
N GLY A 85 -9.30 -21.70 10.30
CA GLY A 85 -8.63 -20.42 10.16
C GLY A 85 -7.45 -20.22 11.12
N PHE A 86 -7.14 -18.95 11.38
CA PHE A 86 -5.91 -18.50 12.03
C PHE A 86 -6.22 -17.58 13.22
N ILE A 87 -5.23 -17.39 14.09
CA ILE A 87 -5.30 -16.55 15.28
C ILE A 87 -3.99 -15.78 15.44
N ASN A 88 -4.04 -14.67 16.17
CA ASN A 88 -2.82 -14.05 16.69
C ASN A 88 -2.40 -14.76 17.98
N PRO A 89 -1.19 -15.33 18.06
CA PRO A 89 -0.76 -16.11 19.22
C PRO A 89 -0.18 -15.25 20.36
N TRP A 90 -0.03 -13.95 20.15
CA TRP A 90 0.75 -13.08 21.04
C TRP A 90 -0.10 -12.37 22.11
N PRO A 91 0.43 -12.15 23.33
CA PRO A 91 -0.25 -11.38 24.37
C PRO A 91 -0.58 -9.93 24.00
N SER A 92 0.13 -9.38 23.01
CA SER A 92 -0.09 -8.07 22.41
C SER A 92 -1.36 -7.96 21.57
N TRP A 93 -2.03 -9.08 21.28
CA TRP A 93 -3.33 -9.12 20.61
C TRP A 93 -4.48 -9.21 21.61
N GLN A 94 -5.45 -8.31 21.48
CA GLN A 94 -6.71 -8.35 22.21
C GLN A 94 -7.85 -8.43 21.21
N GLU A 95 -8.52 -9.59 21.19
CA GLU A 95 -9.62 -9.85 20.26
C GLU A 95 -10.81 -8.93 20.58
N GLN A 96 -11.30 -8.23 19.56
CA GLN A 96 -12.54 -7.47 19.63
C GLN A 96 -13.56 -8.04 18.65
N SER A 97 -14.76 -8.35 19.14
CA SER A 97 -15.83 -8.83 18.29
C SER A 97 -16.43 -7.69 17.44
N ALA A 98 -16.95 -8.02 16.26
CA ALA A 98 -17.55 -7.02 15.38
C ALA A 98 -18.69 -6.21 16.05
N PRO A 99 -19.59 -6.82 16.86
CA PRO A 99 -20.57 -6.06 17.62
C PRO A 99 -19.96 -5.08 18.62
N GLN A 100 -18.88 -5.46 19.31
CA GLN A 100 -18.17 -4.56 20.25
C GLN A 100 -17.57 -3.35 19.51
N ILE A 101 -16.91 -3.58 18.37
CA ILE A 101 -16.34 -2.51 17.54
C ILE A 101 -17.45 -1.58 17.04
N LEU A 102 -18.50 -2.13 16.44
CA LEU A 102 -19.62 -1.35 15.90
C LEU A 102 -20.30 -0.51 17.00
N TRP A 103 -20.52 -1.10 18.18
CA TRP A 103 -21.10 -0.39 19.32
C TRP A 103 -20.18 0.72 19.83
N ALA A 104 -18.88 0.47 19.93
CA ALA A 104 -17.90 1.47 20.35
C ALA A 104 -17.85 2.65 19.38
N LEU A 105 -17.83 2.41 18.07
CA LEU A 105 -17.85 3.45 17.04
C LEU A 105 -19.17 4.25 17.07
N LEU A 106 -20.31 3.57 17.22
CA LEU A 106 -21.62 4.23 17.36
C LEU A 106 -21.67 5.15 18.58
N LEU A 107 -21.24 4.66 19.75
CA LEU A 107 -21.21 5.46 20.97
C LEU A 107 -20.31 6.70 20.82
N ARG A 108 -19.15 6.57 20.18
CA ARG A 108 -18.28 7.73 19.91
C ARG A 108 -18.96 8.76 19.04
N ARG A 109 -19.67 8.32 17.99
CA ARG A 109 -20.44 9.21 17.13
C ARG A 109 -21.56 9.93 17.88
N ILE A 110 -22.31 9.22 18.73
CA ILE A 110 -23.36 9.80 19.58
C ILE A 110 -22.79 10.84 20.55
N ARG A 111 -21.57 10.62 21.06
CA ARG A 111 -20.88 11.53 22.00
C ARG A 111 -20.13 12.68 21.34
N GLY A 112 -20.09 12.75 20.00
CA GLY A 112 -19.29 13.75 19.29
C GLY A 112 -17.78 13.53 19.40
N GLU A 113 -17.34 12.33 19.79
CA GLU A 113 -15.93 11.94 19.91
C GLU A 113 -15.35 11.43 18.57
N ALA A 114 -16.20 11.24 17.56
CA ALA A 114 -15.80 10.78 16.24
C ALA A 114 -15.30 11.95 15.37
N ASN A 115 -14.20 11.75 14.67
CA ASN A 115 -13.69 12.71 13.69
C ASN A 115 -13.97 12.24 12.25
N SER A 116 -14.14 13.19 11.34
CA SER A 116 -14.22 12.95 9.89
C SER A 116 -13.10 13.75 9.24
N PRO A 117 -11.98 13.08 8.88
CA PRO A 117 -10.80 13.77 8.37
C PRO A 117 -11.11 14.65 7.16
N ASP A 118 -10.52 15.85 7.15
CA ASP A 118 -10.59 16.74 6.00
C ASP A 118 -9.73 16.17 4.86
N THR A 119 -10.33 16.08 3.67
CA THR A 119 -9.69 15.56 2.46
C THR A 119 -9.53 16.63 1.38
N THR A 120 -9.82 17.89 1.73
CA THR A 120 -9.59 19.02 0.84
C THR A 120 -8.09 19.31 0.71
N PRO A 121 -7.59 19.61 -0.51
CA PRO A 121 -6.19 19.96 -0.68
C PRO A 121 -5.76 21.18 0.17
N PRO A 122 -4.52 21.22 0.67
CA PRO A 122 -3.41 20.31 0.34
C PRO A 122 -3.46 18.97 1.09
N THR A 123 -3.43 17.87 0.34
CA THR A 123 -3.21 16.51 0.84
C THR A 123 -1.86 15.99 0.34
N VAL A 124 -1.56 14.70 0.50
CA VAL A 124 -0.30 14.14 -0.04
C VAL A 124 -0.21 14.40 -1.56
N PRO A 125 0.90 14.98 -2.05
CA PRO A 125 1.04 15.22 -3.48
C PRO A 125 1.03 13.91 -4.29
N VAL A 126 0.48 14.00 -5.50
CA VAL A 126 0.49 12.91 -6.48
C VAL A 126 1.26 13.35 -7.71
N ARG A 127 2.22 12.53 -8.14
CA ARG A 127 3.03 12.71 -9.33
C ARG A 127 2.97 11.48 -10.23
N THR A 128 3.28 11.67 -11.51
CA THR A 128 3.42 10.55 -12.44
C THR A 128 4.67 9.74 -12.08
N PRO A 129 4.57 8.41 -11.93
CA PRO A 129 5.70 7.54 -11.68
C PRO A 129 6.75 7.59 -12.78
N SER A 130 8.01 7.43 -12.39
CA SER A 130 9.12 7.20 -13.32
C SER A 130 9.58 5.75 -13.15
N PHE A 131 9.16 4.86 -14.06
CA PHE A 131 9.65 3.48 -14.08
C PHE A 131 10.93 3.38 -14.92
N LEU A 132 11.83 2.45 -14.59
CA LEU A 132 12.99 2.22 -15.44
C LEU A 132 12.56 1.59 -16.77
N PRO A 133 13.07 2.07 -17.91
CA PRO A 133 12.74 1.51 -19.22
C PRO A 133 13.38 0.13 -19.46
N SER A 134 14.28 -0.30 -18.58
CA SER A 134 14.95 -1.59 -18.63
C SER A 134 15.03 -2.23 -17.25
N ARG A 135 15.36 -3.53 -17.21
CA ARG A 135 15.55 -4.28 -15.97
C ARG A 135 16.85 -3.92 -15.23
N LYS A 136 17.79 -3.25 -15.90
CA LYS A 136 19.09 -2.88 -15.32
C LYS A 136 18.92 -1.77 -14.27
N THR A 137 19.32 -2.05 -13.04
CA THR A 137 19.45 -1.07 -11.96
C THR A 137 20.57 -1.51 -11.03
N GLU A 138 21.41 -0.57 -10.60
CA GLU A 138 22.51 -0.83 -9.66
C GLU A 138 22.03 -0.91 -8.21
N HIS A 139 20.82 -0.38 -7.95
CA HIS A 139 20.31 -0.16 -6.62
C HIS A 139 18.86 -0.64 -6.52
N LEU A 140 18.46 -1.01 -5.30
CA LEU A 140 17.07 -1.26 -4.99
C LEU A 140 16.31 0.06 -5.13
N ARG A 141 15.22 0.05 -5.89
CA ARG A 141 14.38 1.23 -6.11
C ARG A 141 12.93 0.89 -5.81
N THR A 142 12.26 1.76 -5.07
CA THR A 142 10.85 1.62 -4.72
C THR A 142 10.07 2.75 -5.36
N THR A 143 8.80 2.52 -5.70
CA THR A 143 7.86 3.54 -6.14
C THR A 143 6.57 3.36 -5.37
N TRP A 144 6.17 4.37 -4.60
CA TRP A 144 4.93 4.30 -3.84
C TRP A 144 3.75 4.61 -4.75
N LEU A 145 2.78 3.71 -4.89
CA LEU A 145 1.63 3.87 -5.78
C LEU A 145 0.33 4.22 -5.02
N GLY A 146 0.47 4.53 -3.73
CA GLY A 146 -0.61 4.88 -2.81
C GLY A 146 -0.96 3.72 -1.88
N HIS A 147 -1.42 4.06 -0.69
CA HIS A 147 -1.80 3.12 0.38
C HIS A 147 -0.66 2.15 0.70
N ALA A 148 -0.90 0.83 0.67
CA ALA A 148 0.12 -0.20 0.82
C ALA A 148 0.79 -0.61 -0.52
N CYS A 149 0.36 -0.05 -1.66
CA CYS A 149 0.84 -0.46 -2.96
C CYS A 149 2.24 0.11 -3.26
N TYR A 150 3.22 -0.78 -3.43
CA TYR A 150 4.57 -0.44 -3.82
C TYR A 150 5.02 -1.25 -5.03
N TYR A 151 5.63 -0.56 -6.00
CA TYR A 151 6.39 -1.20 -7.07
C TYR A 151 7.87 -1.17 -6.74
N VAL A 152 8.53 -2.32 -6.79
CA VAL A 152 9.94 -2.46 -6.40
C VAL A 152 10.77 -3.03 -7.53
N GLU A 153 11.86 -2.34 -7.82
CA GLU A 153 12.84 -2.63 -8.85
C GLU A 153 14.15 -3.07 -8.18
N PHE A 154 14.39 -4.38 -8.16
CA PHE A 154 15.59 -4.94 -7.56
C PHE A 154 16.78 -4.89 -8.53
N PRO A 155 18.02 -4.73 -8.01
CA PRO A 155 19.20 -5.09 -8.78
C PRO A 155 19.11 -6.58 -9.16
N GLY A 156 19.63 -6.93 -10.33
CA GLY A 156 19.41 -8.25 -10.93
C GLY A 156 18.21 -8.32 -11.87
N GLY A 157 17.24 -7.41 -11.76
CA GLY A 157 16.18 -7.24 -12.77
C GLY A 157 14.79 -7.74 -12.39
N LEU A 158 14.60 -8.26 -11.17
CA LEU A 158 13.30 -8.61 -10.59
C LEU A 158 12.42 -7.36 -10.41
N ARG A 159 11.13 -7.48 -10.71
CA ARG A 159 10.11 -6.45 -10.55
C ARG A 159 8.91 -6.98 -9.76
N VAL A 160 8.70 -6.44 -8.57
CA VAL A 160 7.68 -6.91 -7.62
C VAL A 160 6.65 -5.82 -7.38
N LEU A 161 5.37 -6.19 -7.37
CA LEU A 161 4.26 -5.31 -7.01
C LEU A 161 3.60 -5.84 -5.72
N PHE A 162 3.53 -5.01 -4.69
CA PHE A 162 2.95 -5.36 -3.39
C PHE A 162 1.53 -4.78 -3.29
N ASP A 163 0.58 -5.57 -2.76
CA ASP A 163 -0.80 -5.18 -2.43
C ASP A 163 -1.45 -4.20 -3.45
N PRO A 164 -1.53 -4.57 -4.75
CA PRO A 164 -1.97 -3.63 -5.76
C PRO A 164 -3.48 -3.37 -5.69
N VAL A 165 -3.83 -2.08 -5.49
CA VAL A 165 -5.20 -1.58 -5.59
C VAL A 165 -5.25 -0.30 -6.43
N PHE A 166 -5.80 -0.43 -7.64
CA PHE A 166 -5.93 0.66 -8.62
C PHE A 166 -7.38 1.11 -8.80
N THR A 167 -8.27 0.65 -7.93
CA THR A 167 -9.69 1.05 -7.91
C THR A 167 -9.91 2.33 -7.11
N ASP A 168 -10.98 3.05 -7.45
CA ASP A 168 -11.41 4.26 -6.72
C ASP A 168 -11.90 3.95 -5.30
N ARG A 169 -12.40 2.73 -5.06
CA ARG A 169 -12.89 2.28 -3.76
C ARG A 169 -12.25 0.97 -3.33
N CYS A 170 -12.04 0.83 -2.03
CA CYS A 170 -11.63 -0.41 -1.38
C CYS A 170 -12.86 -1.10 -0.74
N SER A 171 -13.69 -1.72 -1.58
CA SER A 171 -14.98 -2.28 -1.20
C SER A 171 -15.39 -3.41 -2.15
N PRO A 172 -16.24 -4.36 -1.71
CA PRO A 172 -16.87 -5.32 -2.61
C PRO A 172 -17.79 -4.65 -3.65
N LEU A 173 -18.28 -3.44 -3.36
CA LEU A 173 -19.23 -2.71 -4.20
C LEU A 173 -18.57 -1.45 -4.76
N SER A 174 -18.73 -1.20 -6.05
CA SER A 174 -18.15 -0.02 -6.72
C SER A 174 -18.77 1.31 -6.28
N TRP A 175 -19.95 1.29 -5.66
CA TRP A 175 -20.72 2.48 -5.26
C TRP A 175 -20.76 2.72 -3.74
N LEU A 176 -20.28 1.78 -2.92
CA LEU A 176 -20.30 1.85 -1.45
C LEU A 176 -18.91 1.60 -0.88
N GLY A 177 -18.62 2.10 0.32
CA GLY A 177 -17.33 1.92 1.01
C GLY A 177 -16.34 3.06 0.74
N PRO A 178 -15.14 3.03 1.34
CA PRO A 178 -14.22 4.16 1.29
C PRO A 178 -13.77 4.48 -0.13
N LYS A 179 -13.78 5.77 -0.49
CA LYS A 179 -13.31 6.29 -1.78
C LYS A 179 -11.96 6.97 -1.60
N ARG A 180 -11.07 6.83 -2.58
CA ARG A 180 -9.79 7.53 -2.58
C ARG A 180 -10.02 9.03 -2.57
N TYR A 181 -9.25 9.76 -1.76
CA TYR A 181 -9.19 11.22 -1.85
C TYR A 181 -8.00 11.71 -2.69
N THR A 182 -7.12 10.79 -3.10
CA THR A 182 -6.04 11.06 -4.06
C THR A 182 -6.24 10.29 -5.36
N PRO A 183 -5.92 10.88 -6.52
CA PRO A 183 -5.97 10.15 -7.79
C PRO A 183 -4.98 8.98 -7.81
N VAL A 184 -5.26 7.98 -8.65
CA VAL A 184 -4.30 6.90 -8.93
C VAL A 184 -3.15 7.46 -9.76
N PRO A 185 -1.87 7.25 -9.38
CA PRO A 185 -0.73 7.90 -10.04
C PRO A 185 -0.44 7.37 -11.46
N CYS A 186 -0.83 6.13 -11.75
CA CYS A 186 -0.70 5.50 -13.07
C CYS A 186 -1.74 4.37 -13.22
N ARG A 187 -1.85 3.75 -14.40
CA ARG A 187 -2.61 2.51 -14.61
C ARG A 187 -1.68 1.31 -14.63
N ILE A 188 -2.23 0.10 -14.50
CA ILE A 188 -1.45 -1.14 -14.60
C ILE A 188 -0.68 -1.21 -15.92
N LYS A 189 -1.32 -0.86 -17.05
CA LYS A 189 -0.67 -0.86 -18.37
C LYS A 189 0.49 0.11 -18.53
N ASP A 190 0.65 1.06 -17.60
CA ASP A 190 1.75 2.01 -17.62
C ASP A 190 2.99 1.45 -16.86
N ILE A 191 2.84 0.32 -16.13
CA ILE A 191 3.93 -0.40 -15.44
C ILE A 191 4.60 -1.35 -16.46
N PRO A 192 5.90 -1.22 -16.73
CA PRO A 192 6.54 -1.94 -17.83
C PRO A 192 6.68 -3.46 -17.57
N PHE A 193 6.97 -3.84 -16.32
CA PHE A 193 7.30 -5.21 -15.95
C PHE A 193 6.69 -5.55 -14.60
N ILE A 194 6.00 -6.68 -14.51
CA ILE A 194 5.54 -7.27 -13.25
C ILE A 194 5.88 -8.76 -13.32
N ASP A 195 6.83 -9.20 -12.50
CA ASP A 195 7.25 -10.61 -12.46
C ASP A 195 6.62 -11.35 -11.28
N ALA A 196 6.46 -10.65 -10.16
CA ALA A 196 5.83 -11.17 -8.96
C ALA A 196 4.82 -10.15 -8.40
N VAL A 197 3.69 -10.65 -7.94
CA VAL A 197 2.73 -9.89 -7.14
C VAL A 197 2.66 -10.50 -5.76
N VAL A 198 2.85 -9.69 -4.73
CA VAL A 198 2.84 -10.16 -3.34
C VAL A 198 1.62 -9.57 -2.65
N ILE A 199 0.78 -10.43 -2.08
CA ILE A 199 -0.42 -10.06 -1.34
C ILE A 199 -0.17 -10.35 0.14
N SER A 200 -0.43 -9.39 1.01
CA SER A 200 -0.30 -9.56 2.45
C SER A 200 -1.49 -10.25 3.10
N HIS A 201 -2.70 -9.90 2.68
CA HIS A 201 -3.95 -10.46 3.21
C HIS A 201 -5.12 -10.06 2.30
N ASN A 202 -6.33 -10.51 2.64
CA ASN A 202 -7.46 -10.48 1.73
C ASN A 202 -8.38 -9.27 1.86
N HIS A 203 -8.04 -8.24 2.64
CA HIS A 203 -8.88 -7.03 2.73
C HIS A 203 -8.94 -6.30 1.37
N TYR A 204 -10.03 -5.55 1.15
CA TYR A 204 -10.34 -4.95 -0.15
C TYR A 204 -9.37 -3.84 -0.57
N ASP A 205 -8.67 -3.23 0.39
CA ASP A 205 -7.62 -2.22 0.21
C ASP A 205 -6.23 -2.82 -0.03
N HIS A 206 -6.08 -4.15 0.02
CA HIS A 206 -4.83 -4.88 -0.28
C HIS A 206 -4.98 -5.87 -1.44
N MET A 207 -6.18 -6.42 -1.60
CA MET A 207 -6.48 -7.49 -2.55
C MET A 207 -7.73 -7.14 -3.38
N SER A 208 -7.51 -6.35 -4.44
CA SER A 208 -8.55 -5.85 -5.32
C SER A 208 -8.77 -6.78 -6.53
N HIS A 209 -9.96 -7.40 -6.59
CA HIS A 209 -10.35 -8.28 -7.69
C HIS A 209 -10.12 -7.67 -9.09
N PRO A 210 -10.67 -6.49 -9.44
CA PRO A 210 -10.47 -5.92 -10.77
C PRO A 210 -9.00 -5.63 -11.06
N THR A 211 -8.22 -5.22 -10.05
CA THR A 211 -6.79 -4.97 -10.21
C THR A 211 -6.03 -6.26 -10.52
N ILE A 212 -6.29 -7.34 -9.78
CA ILE A 212 -5.68 -8.66 -9.99
C ILE A 212 -6.00 -9.19 -11.40
N MET A 213 -7.26 -9.08 -11.84
CA MET A 213 -7.66 -9.53 -13.18
C MET A 213 -7.02 -8.70 -14.29
N GLU A 214 -6.82 -7.39 -14.10
CA GLU A 214 -6.11 -6.54 -15.04
C GLU A 214 -4.62 -6.91 -15.13
N ILE A 215 -3.97 -7.18 -13.98
CA ILE A 215 -2.58 -7.66 -13.95
C ILE A 215 -2.46 -9.00 -14.67
N GLN A 216 -3.32 -9.97 -14.39
CA GLN A 216 -3.29 -11.28 -15.05
C GLN A 216 -3.44 -11.15 -16.58
N LYS A 217 -4.26 -10.20 -17.04
CA LYS A 217 -4.46 -9.94 -18.47
C LYS A 217 -3.23 -9.31 -19.14
N LEU A 218 -2.59 -8.33 -18.48
CA LEU A 218 -1.51 -7.54 -19.06
C LEU A 218 -0.11 -8.15 -18.83
N HIS A 219 0.05 -8.89 -17.74
CA HIS A 219 1.28 -9.54 -17.31
C HIS A 219 1.01 -11.03 -17.00
N PRO A 220 0.64 -11.85 -18.00
CA PRO A 220 0.25 -13.25 -17.79
C PRO A 220 1.37 -14.15 -17.26
N ASN A 221 2.61 -13.65 -17.21
CA ASN A 221 3.77 -14.32 -16.63
C ASN A 221 4.07 -13.93 -15.19
N ALA A 222 3.37 -12.95 -14.63
CA ALA A 222 3.47 -12.62 -13.23
C ALA A 222 3.02 -13.81 -12.37
N HIS A 223 3.74 -14.05 -11.27
CA HIS A 223 3.37 -15.07 -10.29
C HIS A 223 2.92 -14.40 -8.99
N PHE A 224 1.80 -14.85 -8.45
CA PHE A 224 1.20 -14.33 -7.22
C PHE A 224 1.72 -15.12 -6.02
N PHE A 225 2.13 -14.42 -4.96
CA PHE A 225 2.52 -14.98 -3.67
C PHE A 225 1.54 -14.48 -2.63
N VAL A 226 0.91 -15.41 -1.92
CA VAL A 226 -0.23 -15.11 -1.05
C VAL A 226 -0.10 -15.89 0.27
N PRO A 227 -0.71 -15.44 1.37
CA PRO A 227 -0.70 -16.20 2.61
C PRO A 227 -1.61 -17.42 2.49
N LEU A 228 -1.33 -18.45 3.29
CA LEU A 228 -2.09 -19.71 3.34
C LEU A 228 -3.61 -19.50 3.37
N GLY A 229 -4.33 -20.25 2.52
CA GLY A 229 -5.79 -20.21 2.39
C GLY A 229 -6.31 -19.20 1.37
N ASN A 230 -5.48 -18.27 0.89
CA ASN A 230 -5.90 -17.29 -0.11
C ASN A 230 -5.86 -17.85 -1.54
N LYS A 231 -5.07 -18.90 -1.82
CA LYS A 231 -4.91 -19.44 -3.19
C LYS A 231 -6.24 -19.90 -3.79
N GLN A 232 -7.13 -20.48 -2.98
CA GLN A 232 -8.45 -20.93 -3.44
C GLN A 232 -9.25 -19.78 -4.08
N TRP A 233 -9.11 -18.55 -3.56
CA TRP A 233 -9.74 -17.38 -4.16
C TRP A 233 -9.21 -17.15 -5.59
N PHE A 234 -7.90 -17.19 -5.77
CA PHE A 234 -7.25 -17.00 -7.08
C PHE A 234 -7.67 -18.09 -8.08
N ASP A 235 -7.67 -19.34 -7.64
CA ASP A 235 -8.10 -20.48 -8.46
C ASP A 235 -9.55 -20.30 -8.94
N SER A 236 -10.44 -19.81 -8.08
CA SER A 236 -11.87 -19.61 -8.43
C SER A 236 -12.10 -18.53 -9.49
N TYR A 237 -11.12 -17.64 -9.71
CA TYR A 237 -11.14 -16.63 -10.78
C TYR A 237 -10.19 -16.97 -11.94
N GLY A 238 -9.66 -18.19 -12.00
CA GLY A 238 -8.80 -18.66 -13.10
C GLY A 238 -7.37 -18.12 -13.07
N VAL A 239 -6.90 -17.61 -11.92
CA VAL A 239 -5.52 -17.16 -11.74
C VAL A 239 -4.68 -18.32 -11.18
N SER A 240 -4.12 -19.14 -12.08
CA SER A 240 -3.44 -20.39 -11.71
C SER A 240 -1.99 -20.21 -11.22
N LYS A 241 -1.33 -19.11 -11.58
CA LYS A 241 0.05 -18.79 -11.16
C LYS A 241 0.06 -18.14 -9.77
N ALA A 242 -0.38 -18.89 -8.77
CA ALA A 242 -0.41 -18.45 -7.39
C ALA A 242 0.22 -19.51 -6.46
N THR A 243 1.11 -19.08 -5.58
CA THR A 243 1.71 -19.91 -4.52
C THR A 243 1.29 -19.35 -3.18
N GLU A 244 0.70 -20.20 -2.34
CA GLU A 244 0.44 -19.85 -0.95
C GLU A 244 1.57 -20.29 -0.04
N LEU A 245 1.83 -19.49 1.00
CA LEU A 245 2.85 -19.78 2.00
C LEU A 245 2.29 -19.54 3.40
N ASP A 246 2.69 -20.40 4.32
CA ASP A 246 2.49 -20.20 5.75
C ASP A 246 3.63 -19.36 6.37
N TRP A 247 3.43 -18.81 7.57
CA TRP A 247 4.46 -18.05 8.26
C TRP A 247 5.77 -18.82 8.37
N TRP A 248 6.86 -18.10 8.12
CA TRP A 248 8.24 -18.57 8.08
C TRP A 248 8.60 -19.50 6.91
N GLN A 249 7.62 -19.96 6.13
CA GLN A 249 7.91 -20.69 4.90
C GLN A 249 8.51 -19.76 3.85
N SER A 250 9.41 -20.32 3.07
CA SER A 250 10.06 -19.68 1.94
C SER A 250 9.92 -20.54 0.70
N VAL A 251 10.00 -19.89 -0.45
CA VAL A 251 10.08 -20.55 -1.74
C VAL A 251 11.09 -19.86 -2.63
N LYS A 252 11.74 -20.64 -3.50
CA LYS A 252 12.65 -20.10 -4.51
C LYS A 252 11.90 -19.83 -5.79
N LEU A 253 12.03 -18.61 -6.29
CA LEU A 253 11.55 -18.20 -7.59
C LEU A 253 12.76 -18.03 -8.52
N THR A 254 12.71 -18.68 -9.68
CA THR A 254 13.65 -18.47 -10.78
C THR A 254 12.95 -17.65 -11.87
N LEU A 255 13.50 -16.48 -12.21
CA LEU A 255 13.10 -15.77 -13.44
C LEU A 255 14.02 -16.21 -14.57
N ALA A 256 13.48 -17.01 -15.47
CA ALA A 256 14.18 -17.46 -16.68
C ALA A 256 13.71 -16.65 -17.89
N GLU A 257 14.63 -16.27 -18.75
CA GLU A 257 14.31 -15.61 -20.01
C GLU A 257 13.47 -16.56 -20.89
N ALA A 258 12.34 -16.07 -21.41
CA ALA A 258 11.52 -16.83 -22.33
C ALA A 258 12.31 -17.05 -23.62
N LYS A 259 12.68 -18.31 -23.90
CA LYS A 259 13.18 -18.68 -25.23
C LYS A 259 12.08 -18.34 -26.23
N GLY A 260 12.36 -17.42 -27.16
CA GLY A 260 11.38 -16.99 -28.15
C GLY A 260 10.73 -18.19 -28.81
N GLU A 261 9.40 -18.17 -28.92
CA GLU A 261 8.65 -19.19 -29.65
C GLU A 261 9.17 -19.21 -31.09
N GLY A 262 10.06 -20.16 -31.39
CA GLY A 262 10.41 -20.49 -32.75
C GLY A 262 9.12 -20.89 -33.45
N GLN A 263 8.78 -20.18 -34.53
CA GLN A 263 7.75 -20.58 -35.48
C GLN A 263 8.01 -22.04 -35.88
N GLY A 264 7.25 -22.95 -35.29
CA GLY A 264 7.21 -24.35 -35.70
C GLY A 264 6.43 -24.49 -37.00
N ARG A 265 7.09 -24.26 -38.14
CA ARG A 265 6.88 -24.95 -39.42
C ARG A 265 7.80 -24.37 -40.50
N GLY A 266 8.75 -25.18 -40.97
CA GLY A 266 9.46 -24.91 -42.22
C GLY A 266 10.90 -25.40 -42.22
N SER A 267 11.12 -26.55 -42.86
CA SER A 267 12.43 -26.93 -43.40
C SER A 267 12.99 -25.80 -44.27
N GLY A 268 14.23 -25.36 -44.03
CA GLY A 268 14.87 -24.34 -44.86
C GLY A 268 16.16 -23.77 -44.28
N SER A 269 17.28 -24.23 -44.85
CA SER A 269 18.64 -23.68 -44.86
C SER A 269 18.89 -22.26 -44.30
N SER A 270 19.89 -22.19 -43.41
CA SER A 270 20.87 -21.11 -43.15
C SER A 270 20.47 -19.64 -43.32
N SER A 271 20.52 -18.90 -42.20
CA SER A 271 21.22 -17.61 -42.15
C SER A 271 21.62 -17.30 -40.71
N VAL A 272 22.90 -16.93 -40.58
CA VAL A 272 23.52 -16.48 -39.33
C VAL A 272 22.88 -15.16 -38.93
N VAL A 273 22.29 -15.13 -37.75
CA VAL A 273 22.15 -13.91 -36.95
C VAL A 273 22.60 -14.28 -35.56
N GLU A 274 23.82 -13.86 -35.22
CA GLU A 274 24.28 -13.84 -33.83
C GLU A 274 23.28 -13.01 -33.03
N ALA A 275 22.41 -13.70 -32.29
CA ALA A 275 21.75 -13.10 -31.16
C ALA A 275 22.85 -12.74 -30.16
N GLY A 276 23.08 -11.43 -29.98
CA GLY A 276 23.88 -10.91 -28.90
C GLY A 276 23.40 -11.54 -27.59
N ARG A 277 24.21 -12.45 -27.05
CA ARG A 277 24.08 -12.99 -25.70
C ARG A 277 24.38 -11.84 -24.76
N ASP A 278 23.35 -11.16 -24.28
CA ASP A 278 23.59 -10.13 -23.27
C ASP A 278 22.43 -9.94 -22.28
N VAL A 279 21.93 -11.06 -21.72
CA VAL A 279 21.60 -11.22 -20.28
C VAL A 279 21.78 -12.71 -19.89
N GLY A 280 22.96 -13.07 -19.38
CA GLY A 280 23.42 -14.47 -19.30
C GLY A 280 23.11 -15.29 -18.04
N LYS A 281 22.10 -14.97 -17.22
CA LYS A 281 21.80 -15.79 -16.03
C LYS A 281 20.37 -15.63 -15.53
N ASP A 282 19.74 -16.76 -15.19
CA ASP A 282 18.49 -16.80 -14.44
C ASP A 282 18.57 -16.00 -13.13
N ILE A 283 17.54 -15.22 -12.82
CA ILE A 283 17.47 -14.45 -11.57
C ILE A 283 16.93 -15.37 -10.48
N GLN A 284 17.71 -15.55 -9.41
CA GLN A 284 17.32 -16.35 -8.26
C GLN A 284 16.77 -15.45 -7.16
N VAL A 285 15.57 -15.78 -6.69
CA VAL A 285 14.83 -14.98 -5.72
C VAL A 285 14.36 -15.90 -4.59
N GLU A 286 14.58 -15.49 -3.36
CA GLU A 286 13.92 -16.08 -2.19
C GLU A 286 12.74 -15.21 -1.79
N ILE A 287 11.57 -15.82 -1.68
CA ILE A 287 10.34 -15.20 -1.21
C ILE A 287 9.93 -15.90 0.07
N GLN A 288 9.87 -15.15 1.16
CA GLN A 288 9.57 -15.67 2.49
C GLN A 288 8.33 -14.99 3.07
N CYS A 289 7.38 -15.80 3.49
CA CYS A 289 6.19 -15.37 4.22
C CYS A 289 6.57 -15.20 5.70
N LEU A 290 6.28 -14.02 6.27
CA LEU A 290 6.67 -13.65 7.63
C LEU A 290 5.44 -13.25 8.44
N PRO A 291 5.48 -13.40 9.77
CA PRO A 291 4.36 -13.01 10.60
C PRO A 291 4.07 -11.49 10.57
N CYS A 292 2.83 -11.13 10.84
CA CYS A 292 2.43 -9.80 11.29
C CYS A 292 1.19 -9.90 12.19
N GLN A 293 0.89 -8.86 12.97
CA GLN A 293 -0.24 -8.84 13.89
C GLN A 293 -1.45 -8.15 13.26
N HIS A 294 -2.29 -8.93 12.59
CA HIS A 294 -3.46 -8.42 11.88
C HIS A 294 -4.60 -9.46 11.85
N MET A 295 -5.55 -9.32 10.94
CA MET A 295 -6.59 -10.32 10.68
C MET A 295 -6.93 -10.36 9.18
N SER A 296 -7.85 -11.25 8.78
CA SER A 296 -8.36 -11.31 7.41
C SER A 296 -9.89 -11.39 7.42
N ALA A 297 -10.56 -10.83 6.41
CA ALA A 297 -11.99 -10.97 6.17
C ALA A 297 -12.38 -10.35 4.81
N ARG A 298 -13.19 -11.04 4.00
CA ARG A 298 -13.86 -10.43 2.83
C ARG A 298 -15.36 -10.27 3.01
N SER A 299 -15.94 -10.97 3.98
CA SER A 299 -17.35 -11.00 4.32
C SER A 299 -17.53 -11.00 5.84
N GLY A 300 -18.77 -10.95 6.31
CA GLY A 300 -19.05 -11.06 7.74
C GLY A 300 -18.82 -12.47 8.34
N LEU A 301 -18.57 -13.50 7.51
CA LEU A 301 -18.57 -14.91 7.94
C LEU A 301 -17.22 -15.63 7.78
N ASP A 302 -16.23 -14.95 7.21
CA ASP A 302 -14.91 -15.52 6.89
C ASP A 302 -13.76 -14.87 7.65
N ARG A 303 -14.05 -14.16 8.74
CA ARG A 303 -13.02 -13.59 9.61
C ARG A 303 -11.99 -14.64 9.99
N ALA A 304 -10.72 -14.31 9.75
CA ALA A 304 -9.55 -15.11 10.00
C ALA A 304 -9.54 -16.49 9.32
N ARG A 305 -10.34 -16.73 8.27
CA ARG A 305 -10.33 -18.02 7.53
C ARG A 305 -9.09 -18.20 6.65
N THR A 306 -8.47 -17.12 6.24
CA THR A 306 -7.20 -17.12 5.50
C THR A 306 -6.13 -16.43 6.32
N LEU A 307 -4.87 -16.74 6.07
CA LEU A 307 -3.76 -16.12 6.76
C LEU A 307 -3.55 -14.66 6.27
N TRP A 308 -2.86 -13.88 7.11
CA TRP A 308 -2.31 -12.56 6.82
C TRP A 308 -0.80 -12.62 7.06
N ALA A 309 0.00 -11.86 6.32
CA ALA A 309 1.47 -11.95 6.41
C ALA A 309 2.18 -10.65 6.03
N SER A 310 3.35 -10.46 6.64
CA SER A 310 4.41 -9.63 6.08
C SER A 310 5.30 -10.48 5.15
N TRP A 311 6.16 -9.85 4.36
CA TRP A 311 6.95 -10.56 3.35
C TRP A 311 8.39 -10.11 3.30
N SER A 312 9.29 -11.06 3.07
CA SER A 312 10.69 -10.80 2.74
C SER A 312 10.98 -11.23 1.30
N ILE A 313 11.62 -10.34 0.53
CA ILE A 313 12.11 -10.64 -0.82
C ILE A 313 13.62 -10.45 -0.86
N ALA A 314 14.35 -11.50 -1.22
CA ALA A 314 15.80 -11.52 -1.31
C ALA A 314 16.28 -11.91 -2.72
N THR A 315 17.14 -11.10 -3.33
CA THR A 315 17.80 -11.42 -4.61
C THR A 315 19.06 -10.57 -4.79
N GLU A 316 20.09 -11.11 -5.46
CA GLU A 316 21.36 -10.42 -5.76
C GLU A 316 21.96 -9.62 -4.57
N GLY A 317 21.94 -10.23 -3.38
CA GLY A 317 22.48 -9.62 -2.15
C GLY A 317 21.65 -8.47 -1.57
N LYS A 318 20.46 -8.20 -2.11
CA LYS A 318 19.49 -7.24 -1.57
C LYS A 318 18.32 -7.93 -0.90
N LYS A 319 17.87 -7.36 0.22
CA LYS A 319 16.72 -7.85 0.97
C LYS A 319 15.76 -6.72 1.31
N LEU A 320 14.49 -6.87 0.93
CA LEU A 320 13.40 -5.96 1.28
C LEU A 320 12.42 -6.66 2.21
N TRP A 321 11.91 -5.94 3.20
CA TRP A 321 10.78 -6.36 4.03
C TRP A 321 9.55 -5.51 3.74
N PHE A 322 8.41 -6.16 3.53
CA PHE A 322 7.10 -5.53 3.38
C PHE A 322 6.24 -5.87 4.59
N GLY A 323 6.01 -4.88 5.45
CA GLY A 323 5.39 -5.05 6.77
C GLY A 323 3.87 -5.27 6.75
N ALA A 324 3.22 -5.03 5.61
CA ALA A 324 1.77 -5.13 5.45
C ALA A 324 0.99 -4.30 6.49
N ASP A 325 -0.28 -4.64 6.70
CA ASP A 325 -1.03 -4.17 7.85
C ASP A 325 -0.60 -4.94 9.08
N THR A 326 -0.28 -4.19 10.13
CA THR A 326 0.11 -4.81 11.39
C THR A 326 -0.08 -3.86 12.55
N GLY A 327 -0.56 -4.38 13.66
CA GLY A 327 -0.43 -3.78 14.99
C GLY A 327 0.93 -4.11 15.60
N TYR A 328 1.24 -3.38 16.67
CA TYR A 328 2.40 -3.67 17.52
C TYR A 328 1.98 -4.07 18.93
N ARG A 329 0.89 -3.50 19.45
CA ARG A 329 0.41 -3.69 20.82
C ARG A 329 -1.08 -3.36 20.95
N SER A 330 -1.73 -3.91 21.96
CA SER A 330 -3.11 -3.55 22.30
C SER A 330 -3.12 -2.46 23.36
N VAL A 331 -3.76 -1.33 23.04
CA VAL A 331 -3.90 -0.16 23.90
C VAL A 331 -5.34 -0.18 24.43
N PRO A 332 -5.59 -0.16 25.75
CA PRO A 332 -6.94 -0.07 26.28
C PRO A 332 -7.52 1.34 26.04
N LYS A 333 -8.81 1.53 26.35
CA LYS A 333 -9.38 2.88 26.32
C LYS A 333 -8.75 3.74 27.43
N LEU A 334 -7.96 4.72 27.04
CA LEU A 334 -7.32 5.68 27.93
C LEU A 334 -8.20 6.95 28.10
N PRO A 335 -8.04 7.70 29.21
CA PRO A 335 -8.47 9.09 29.33
C PRO A 335 -8.17 9.94 28.07
N ALA A 336 -9.05 10.91 27.80
CA ALA A 336 -8.91 11.76 26.62
C ALA A 336 -7.62 12.61 26.67
N GLY A 337 -6.92 12.70 25.54
CA GLY A 337 -5.66 13.47 25.40
C GLY A 337 -4.43 12.77 25.97
N GLU A 338 -4.56 11.54 26.46
CA GLU A 338 -3.46 10.79 27.03
C GLU A 338 -2.57 10.14 25.96
N ASP A 339 -1.26 10.28 26.10
CA ASP A 339 -0.25 9.62 25.26
C ASP A 339 -0.09 8.15 25.68
N ASP A 340 -0.40 7.22 24.78
CA ASP A 340 -0.23 5.78 25.01
C ASP A 340 1.26 5.34 25.08
N TYR A 341 2.19 6.26 24.80
CA TYR A 341 3.64 6.13 24.98
C TYR A 341 4.19 6.92 26.19
N ALA A 342 3.34 7.40 27.10
CA ALA A 342 3.79 7.98 28.37
C ALA A 342 4.45 6.90 29.26
N ASP A 343 5.48 7.29 30.03
CA ASP A 343 6.34 6.36 30.81
C ASP A 343 5.60 5.47 31.81
N LYS A 344 4.39 5.86 32.22
CA LYS A 344 3.54 5.06 33.12
C LYS A 344 2.87 3.85 32.46
N TYR A 345 2.93 3.75 31.14
CA TYR A 345 2.35 2.64 30.37
C TYR A 345 3.41 1.69 29.85
N ASN A 346 3.20 0.39 30.08
CA ASN A 346 4.05 -0.68 29.57
C ASN A 346 3.17 -1.83 29.05
N PHE A 347 2.50 -1.61 27.92
CA PHE A 347 1.67 -2.64 27.29
C PHE A 347 2.55 -3.68 26.58
N PRO A 348 2.16 -4.97 26.59
CA PRO A 348 2.89 -5.99 25.85
C PRO A 348 2.87 -5.70 24.35
N HIS A 349 4.02 -5.91 23.70
CA HIS A 349 4.18 -5.74 22.26
C HIS A 349 4.41 -7.10 21.57
N CYS A 350 4.20 -7.11 20.25
CA CYS A 350 4.31 -8.29 19.42
C CYS A 350 5.78 -8.70 19.28
N PRO A 351 6.19 -9.88 19.80
CA PRO A 351 7.59 -10.32 19.74
C PRO A 351 8.03 -10.72 18.32
N ALA A 352 7.09 -10.87 17.38
CA ALA A 352 7.37 -11.34 16.03
C ALA A 352 8.35 -10.43 15.27
N PHE A 353 8.38 -9.13 15.55
CA PHE A 353 9.26 -8.21 14.84
C PHE A 353 10.73 -8.38 15.25
N GLU A 354 10.99 -8.63 16.53
CA GLU A 354 12.33 -9.00 17.01
C GLU A 354 12.75 -10.35 16.45
N GLU A 355 11.85 -11.33 16.42
CA GLU A 355 12.09 -12.63 15.76
C GLU A 355 12.40 -12.45 14.27
N ILE A 356 11.67 -11.60 13.56
CA ILE A 356 11.92 -11.28 12.15
C ILE A 356 13.32 -10.67 11.99
N GLY A 357 13.69 -9.68 12.80
CA GLY A 357 15.02 -9.08 12.73
C GLY A 357 16.15 -10.05 13.05
N LYS A 358 15.90 -11.04 13.91
CA LYS A 358 16.87 -12.09 14.28
C LYS A 358 17.00 -13.19 13.24
N HIS A 359 15.89 -13.67 12.67
CA HIS A 359 15.86 -14.87 11.84
C HIS A 359 15.82 -14.58 10.33
N ALA A 360 15.26 -13.43 9.93
CA ALA A 360 15.16 -13.03 8.53
C ALA A 360 15.94 -11.74 8.22
N GLY A 361 16.11 -10.84 9.19
CA GLY A 361 16.90 -9.63 9.03
C GLY A 361 18.43 -9.88 8.98
N PRO A 362 19.23 -8.81 8.80
CA PRO A 362 18.81 -7.44 8.56
C PRO A 362 18.28 -7.21 7.14
N PHE A 363 17.48 -6.16 6.96
CA PHE A 363 16.91 -5.76 5.67
C PHE A 363 17.52 -4.45 5.17
N ASP A 364 17.70 -4.31 3.87
CA ASP A 364 18.14 -3.03 3.30
C ASP A 364 17.04 -1.98 3.37
N VAL A 365 15.80 -2.37 3.07
CA VAL A 365 14.63 -1.48 3.06
C VAL A 365 13.42 -2.17 3.68
N GLY A 366 12.75 -1.49 4.61
CA GLY A 366 11.42 -1.84 5.11
C GLY A 366 10.33 -0.96 4.51
N LEU A 367 9.20 -1.54 4.14
CA LEU A 367 7.98 -0.81 3.80
C LEU A 367 6.99 -1.02 4.94
N ILE A 368 6.70 0.03 5.72
CA ILE A 368 6.10 -0.10 7.06
C ILE A 368 4.84 0.78 7.15
N PRO A 369 3.69 0.26 7.59
CA PRO A 369 2.47 1.04 7.69
C PRO A 369 2.62 2.12 8.76
N ILE A 370 2.02 3.28 8.54
CA ILE A 370 2.01 4.38 9.51
C ILE A 370 0.60 4.99 9.71
N GLY A 371 -0.41 4.50 9.00
CA GLY A 371 -1.80 5.01 9.03
C GLY A 371 -2.79 4.01 9.64
N ALA A 372 -4.08 4.38 9.60
CA ALA A 372 -5.20 3.55 10.02
C ALA A 372 -5.28 3.24 11.53
N TYR A 373 -4.86 4.15 12.40
CA TYR A 373 -4.64 3.84 13.83
C TYR A 373 -5.61 4.51 14.83
N ILE A 374 -6.55 5.36 14.41
CA ILE A 374 -7.52 6.01 15.33
C ILE A 374 -8.93 5.38 15.22
N PRO A 375 -9.59 5.06 16.34
CA PRO A 375 -9.14 5.24 17.73
C PRO A 375 -8.24 4.10 18.22
N ARG A 376 -7.21 4.45 19.00
CA ARG A 376 -6.19 3.50 19.47
C ARG A 376 -6.76 2.26 20.16
N PHE A 377 -7.78 2.43 21.01
CA PHE A 377 -8.38 1.31 21.74
C PHE A 377 -9.16 0.31 20.88
N ILE A 378 -9.39 0.64 19.60
CA ILE A 378 -9.97 -0.28 18.61
C ILE A 378 -8.88 -0.74 17.65
N MET A 379 -8.09 0.20 17.13
CA MET A 379 -7.22 -0.05 15.98
C MET A 379 -5.84 -0.60 16.36
N SER A 380 -5.32 -0.30 17.56
CA SER A 380 -3.93 -0.65 17.89
C SER A 380 -3.57 -2.14 17.82
N PRO A 381 -4.48 -3.10 18.12
CA PRO A 381 -4.17 -4.53 17.95
C PRO A 381 -3.83 -4.88 16.50
N MET A 382 -4.35 -4.15 15.52
CA MET A 382 -4.26 -4.51 14.09
C MET A 382 -3.56 -3.44 13.22
N HIS A 383 -3.40 -2.20 13.69
CA HIS A 383 -2.67 -1.13 13.00
C HIS A 383 -1.73 -0.37 13.95
N ALA A 384 -0.46 -0.31 13.56
CA ALA A 384 0.59 0.46 14.17
C ALA A 384 0.35 1.96 13.95
N ASN A 385 0.46 2.76 15.00
CA ASN A 385 0.67 4.20 14.82
C ASN A 385 2.15 4.46 14.48
N PRO A 386 2.55 5.68 14.10
CA PRO A 386 3.94 5.95 13.74
C PRO A 386 4.97 5.68 14.85
N PHE A 387 4.59 5.74 16.13
CA PHE A 387 5.49 5.35 17.23
C PHE A 387 5.70 3.84 17.30
N ASP A 388 4.63 3.06 17.13
CA ASP A 388 4.69 1.60 16.96
C ASP A 388 5.56 1.25 15.74
N SER A 389 5.38 1.92 14.61
CA SER A 389 6.12 1.70 13.37
C SER A 389 7.63 1.92 13.54
N VAL A 390 8.05 2.89 14.35
CA VAL A 390 9.48 3.11 14.65
C VAL A 390 10.06 1.99 15.51
N ASN A 391 9.30 1.39 16.42
CA ASN A 391 9.74 0.19 17.15
C ASN A 391 9.87 -1.00 16.20
N ILE A 392 8.86 -1.23 15.35
CA ILE A 392 8.88 -2.26 14.32
C ILE A 392 10.10 -2.11 13.41
N PHE A 393 10.40 -0.88 12.95
CA PHE A 393 11.57 -0.56 12.16
C PHE A 393 12.88 -1.00 12.83
N ALA A 394 13.04 -0.68 14.12
CA ALA A 394 14.23 -1.04 14.89
C ALA A 394 14.35 -2.56 15.12
N GLU A 395 13.25 -3.21 15.52
CA GLU A 395 13.22 -4.64 15.87
C GLU A 395 13.42 -5.54 14.65
N THR A 396 12.87 -5.16 13.49
CA THR A 396 13.10 -5.87 12.22
C THR A 396 14.49 -5.64 11.64
N ARG A 397 15.27 -4.71 12.20
CA ARG A 397 16.63 -4.37 11.76
C ARG A 397 16.69 -3.93 10.30
N CYS A 398 15.71 -3.13 9.88
CA CYS A 398 15.77 -2.45 8.59
C CYS A 398 16.83 -1.34 8.63
N LYS A 399 17.69 -1.23 7.61
CA LYS A 399 18.67 -0.13 7.50
C LYS A 399 18.03 1.19 7.10
N ARG A 400 17.02 1.12 6.23
CA ARG A 400 16.17 2.22 5.76
C ARG A 400 14.72 1.77 5.73
N ALA A 401 13.78 2.70 5.78
CA ALA A 401 12.37 2.40 5.62
C ALA A 401 11.57 3.51 4.95
N LEU A 402 10.42 3.13 4.39
CA LEU A 402 9.42 4.05 3.86
C LEU A 402 8.05 3.77 4.46
N GLY A 403 7.37 4.85 4.86
CA GLY A 403 6.01 4.81 5.40
C GLY A 403 4.98 4.51 4.31
N MET A 404 3.98 3.69 4.65
CA MET A 404 2.88 3.30 3.76
C MET A 404 1.54 3.25 4.51
N HIS A 405 0.47 2.81 3.83
CA HIS A 405 -0.90 2.67 4.39
C HIS A 405 -1.57 3.99 4.82
N TRP A 406 -1.12 5.12 4.27
CA TRP A 406 -1.67 6.45 4.54
C TRP A 406 -1.89 7.23 3.24
N GLY A 407 -2.45 8.44 3.31
CA GLY A 407 -2.46 9.36 2.16
C GLY A 407 -3.41 9.01 1.01
N THR A 408 -4.23 7.95 1.12
CA THR A 408 -5.00 7.43 -0.03
C THR A 408 -6.50 7.29 0.24
N TRP A 409 -6.87 6.50 1.25
CA TRP A 409 -8.24 6.36 1.75
C TRP A 409 -8.35 6.89 3.18
N VAL A 410 -9.54 7.36 3.55
CA VAL A 410 -9.90 7.58 4.95
C VAL A 410 -10.51 6.29 5.47
N LEU A 411 -9.69 5.48 6.14
CA LEU A 411 -10.13 4.22 6.77
C LEU A 411 -10.50 4.40 8.25
N THR A 412 -9.97 5.45 8.85
CA THR A 412 -10.04 5.79 10.28
C THR A 412 -10.09 7.31 10.44
N GLU A 413 -9.93 7.79 11.66
CA GLU A 413 -10.31 9.15 12.03
C GLU A 413 -9.13 10.12 12.24
N GLU A 414 -7.88 9.69 12.06
CA GLU A 414 -6.73 10.61 12.08
C GLU A 414 -6.76 11.61 10.91
N ASP A 415 -6.20 12.80 11.16
CA ASP A 415 -5.96 13.76 10.09
C ASP A 415 -5.05 13.17 8.99
N VAL A 416 -5.36 13.44 7.73
CA VAL A 416 -4.72 12.78 6.58
C VAL A 416 -3.22 13.07 6.45
N LEU A 417 -2.71 14.15 7.05
CA LEU A 417 -1.29 14.51 7.09
C LEU A 417 -0.67 14.32 8.48
N GLU A 418 -1.40 13.78 9.45
CA GLU A 418 -0.87 13.43 10.76
C GLU A 418 0.21 12.33 10.71
N PRO A 419 0.07 11.23 9.94
CA PRO A 419 1.02 10.13 9.99
C PRO A 419 2.50 10.53 9.75
N PRO A 420 2.85 11.32 8.72
CA PRO A 420 4.23 11.78 8.55
C PRO A 420 4.74 12.70 9.66
N ARG A 421 3.85 13.53 10.23
CA ARG A 421 4.20 14.44 11.34
C ARG A 421 4.53 13.64 12.59
N LEU A 422 3.70 12.65 12.93
CA LEU A 422 3.94 11.77 14.07
C LEU A 422 5.13 10.84 13.85
N LEU A 423 5.41 10.41 12.61
CA LEU A 423 6.61 9.63 12.31
C LEU A 423 7.89 10.41 12.69
N LYS A 424 8.00 11.69 12.30
CA LYS A 424 9.13 12.54 12.69
C LYS A 424 9.24 12.68 14.22
N ALA A 425 8.12 12.89 14.90
CA ALA A 425 8.10 12.96 16.37
C ALA A 425 8.55 11.63 17.02
N ALA A 426 8.14 10.49 16.48
CA ALA A 426 8.53 9.17 16.95
C ALA A 426 10.03 8.90 16.75
N LEU A 427 10.57 9.22 15.58
CA LEU A 427 12.00 9.11 15.27
C LEU A 427 12.83 9.95 16.22
N LYS A 428 12.43 11.21 16.42
CA LYS A 428 13.06 12.12 17.38
C LYS A 428 13.06 11.55 18.80
N LYS A 429 11.91 11.03 19.27
CA LYS A 429 11.79 10.42 20.60
C LYS A 429 12.73 9.21 20.79
N LYS A 430 13.01 8.46 19.72
CA LYS A 430 13.93 7.31 19.72
C LYS A 430 15.39 7.66 19.42
N GLY A 431 15.72 8.94 19.20
CA GLY A 431 17.08 9.36 18.84
C GLY A 431 17.50 8.92 17.43
N ILE A 432 16.56 8.63 16.55
CA ILE A 432 16.80 8.31 15.14
C ILE A 432 16.66 9.60 14.32
N PRO A 433 17.52 9.86 13.32
CA PRO A 433 17.36 11.02 12.44
C PRO A 433 15.94 11.13 11.87
N GLU A 434 15.36 12.34 11.95
CA GLU A 434 13.98 12.61 11.49
C GLU A 434 13.82 12.49 9.95
N THR A 435 14.93 12.40 9.21
CA THR A 435 14.97 12.25 7.75
C THR A 435 16.11 11.35 7.32
N GLY A 436 15.96 10.66 6.19
CA GLY A 436 17.01 9.87 5.55
C GLY A 436 17.18 8.45 6.09
N VAL A 437 16.38 8.06 7.10
CA VAL A 437 16.41 6.73 7.72
C VAL A 437 15.08 6.02 7.55
N PHE A 438 14.01 6.55 8.15
CA PHE A 438 12.63 6.08 7.95
C PHE A 438 11.79 7.27 7.49
N ASP A 439 11.59 7.36 6.18
CA ASP A 439 10.96 8.52 5.54
C ASP A 439 9.56 8.21 5.02
N VAL A 440 8.92 9.21 4.43
CA VAL A 440 7.76 9.05 3.56
C VAL A 440 8.09 9.52 2.14
N CYS A 441 7.25 9.12 1.19
CA CYS A 441 7.29 9.53 -0.20
C CYS A 441 6.00 10.26 -0.58
N GLU A 442 6.01 10.97 -1.69
CA GLU A 442 4.79 11.35 -2.40
C GLU A 442 4.22 10.16 -3.20
N ILE A 443 2.92 10.20 -3.52
CA ILE A 443 2.31 9.16 -4.35
C ILE A 443 2.85 9.29 -5.78
N GLY A 444 3.43 8.21 -6.28
CA GLY A 444 4.14 8.09 -7.55
C GLY A 444 5.62 8.43 -7.48
N GLU A 445 6.15 8.84 -6.33
CA GLU A 445 7.59 9.07 -6.17
C GLU A 445 8.37 7.76 -6.19
N SER A 446 9.45 7.74 -6.97
CA SER A 446 10.44 6.66 -6.95
C SER A 446 11.66 7.05 -6.11
N ARG A 447 12.12 6.15 -5.24
CA ARG A 447 13.32 6.32 -4.41
C ARG A 447 14.30 5.17 -4.59
N GLY A 448 15.55 5.50 -4.88
CA GLY A 448 16.65 4.54 -4.97
C GLY A 448 17.48 4.49 -3.69
N PHE A 449 17.91 3.30 -3.28
CA PHE A 449 18.71 3.05 -2.09
C PHE A 449 20.11 2.61 -2.48
N LYS A 450 21.05 3.54 -2.46
CA LYS A 450 22.46 3.28 -2.78
C LYS A 450 23.10 2.42 -1.69
N ASN A 451 24.11 1.66 -2.04
CA ASN A 451 24.97 1.02 -1.05
C ASN A 451 25.75 2.13 -0.33
N GLU A 452 25.55 2.25 0.98
CA GLU A 452 26.44 3.02 1.85
C GLU A 452 27.57 2.14 2.36
#